data_AF-A0A1Q8GDN5-F1
#
_entry.id   AF-A0A1Q8GDN5-F1
#
_cell.length_a   1.000
_cell.length_b   1.000
_cell.length_c   1.000
_cell.angle_alpha   90.00
_cell.angle_beta   90.00
_cell.angle_gamma   90.00
#
_symmetry.space_group_name_H-M   'P 1'
#
loop_
_entity.id
_entity.type
_entity.pdbx_description
1 polymer ?
#
loop_
_entity_poly.entity_id
_entity_poly.type
_entity_poly.pdbx_seq_one_letter_code
_entity_poly.pdbx_strand_id
1 'polypeptide(L)'
;MQITRHINHTGRRQIKRSEVQIELLEDREVPEFRVNLKLDNSNLSPEADVYVEAYHRNTSQRFEFGTVAAPIPPDEMKLDQIDLSGPTLFRVKVVDNSEHIGRLIASAEGISPRAEEDEKNESLMIFRSAPDMGNLTWKMAFEDEKPVLCINSRIPEAKSQLLGNPFFQALILPAAFREVLLFVCINDELDEEEGWQADWLRFANKIAPEEQPDDEDPHIIVGWINEVVAEFSNRHHLCDHLISRMEEQSHG
;
A
#
# COMPACT_ATOMS: atom_id res chain seq x y z
N MET A 1 9.21 8.24 24.28
CA MET A 1 9.64 8.00 22.90
C MET A 1 10.56 6.78 22.90
N GLN A 2 9.99 5.59 22.72
CA GLN A 2 10.79 4.37 22.53
C GLN A 2 10.99 4.21 21.03
N ILE A 3 12.20 4.49 20.58
CA ILE A 3 12.64 4.18 19.22
C ILE A 3 12.88 2.67 19.22
N THR A 4 11.94 1.91 18.67
CA THR A 4 12.14 0.49 18.40
C THR A 4 13.08 0.38 17.21
N ARG A 5 14.38 0.42 17.49
CA ARG A 5 15.43 0.12 16.51
C ARG A 5 15.23 -1.34 16.09
N HIS A 6 14.76 -1.57 14.86
CA HIS A 6 14.82 -2.91 14.26
C HIS A 6 16.29 -3.26 14.06
N ILE A 7 16.86 -3.95 15.04
CA ILE A 7 18.21 -4.49 14.95
C ILE A 7 18.11 -5.68 13.99
N ASN A 8 18.56 -5.49 12.75
CA ASN A 8 18.81 -6.57 11.79
C ASN A 8 20.02 -7.39 12.27
N HIS A 9 19.82 -8.19 13.32
CA HIS A 9 20.87 -8.97 13.98
C HIS A 9 21.46 -10.06 13.06
N THR A 10 20.79 -10.36 11.94
CA THR A 10 21.17 -11.43 11.00
C THR A 10 21.67 -10.92 9.64
N GLY A 11 21.70 -9.62 9.37
CA GLY A 11 22.03 -9.10 8.04
C GLY A 11 21.02 -9.46 6.94
N ARG A 12 19.78 -9.80 7.33
CA ARG A 12 18.70 -10.22 6.42
C ARG A 12 18.37 -9.11 5.41
N ARG A 13 18.41 -9.44 4.11
CA ARG A 13 17.99 -8.55 3.03
C ARG A 13 16.46 -8.43 3.03
N GLN A 14 15.96 -7.21 2.92
CA GLN A 14 14.55 -6.99 2.63
C GLN A 14 14.32 -7.24 1.14
N ILE A 15 13.40 -8.13 0.80
CA ILE A 15 12.97 -8.35 -0.58
C ILE A 15 12.03 -7.20 -0.94
N LYS A 16 12.32 -6.46 -2.02
CA LYS A 16 11.50 -5.33 -2.44
C LYS A 16 10.17 -5.83 -3.01
N ARG A 17 9.12 -5.02 -2.91
CA ARG A 17 7.82 -5.33 -3.55
C ARG A 17 7.95 -5.53 -5.06
N SER A 18 8.84 -4.79 -5.72
CA SER A 18 9.11 -4.95 -7.15
C SER A 18 9.68 -6.32 -7.53
N GLU A 19 10.23 -7.07 -6.56
CA GLU A 19 10.81 -8.41 -6.78
C GLU A 19 9.76 -9.53 -6.66
N VAL A 20 8.56 -9.24 -6.14
CA VAL A 20 7.52 -10.24 -5.88
C VAL A 20 6.15 -9.71 -6.26
N GLN A 21 5.51 -10.34 -7.23
CA GLN A 21 4.12 -10.09 -7.58
C GLN A 21 3.31 -11.36 -7.32
N ILE A 22 2.17 -11.21 -6.65
CA ILE A 22 1.26 -12.31 -6.32
C ILE A 22 -0.11 -11.96 -6.87
N GLU A 23 -0.75 -12.91 -7.52
CA GLU A 23 -2.10 -12.79 -8.07
C GLU A 23 -3.00 -13.84 -7.43
N LEU A 24 -4.20 -13.45 -7.02
CA LEU A 24 -5.19 -14.36 -6.43
C LEU A 24 -6.30 -14.66 -7.44
N LEU A 25 -6.59 -15.94 -7.62
CA LEU A 25 -7.60 -16.48 -8.52
C LEU A 25 -8.77 -16.98 -7.66
N GLU A 26 -9.77 -16.12 -7.44
CA GLU A 26 -10.91 -16.38 -6.55
C GLU A 26 -12.08 -17.11 -7.23
N ASP A 27 -12.12 -17.17 -8.57
CA ASP A 27 -13.22 -17.77 -9.35
C ASP A 27 -13.30 -19.32 -9.29
N ARG A 28 -12.63 -19.94 -8.32
CA ARG A 28 -12.55 -21.39 -8.14
C ARG A 28 -13.22 -21.82 -6.83
N GLU A 29 -13.63 -23.09 -6.75
CA GLU A 29 -14.19 -23.68 -5.52
C GLU A 29 -13.23 -23.56 -4.32
N VAL A 30 -11.93 -23.64 -4.58
CA VAL A 30 -10.85 -23.31 -3.65
C VAL A 30 -9.97 -22.24 -4.31
N PRO A 31 -9.77 -21.06 -3.68
CA PRO A 31 -8.91 -20.03 -4.24
C PRO A 31 -7.50 -20.54 -4.51
N GLU A 32 -6.93 -20.12 -5.63
CA GLU A 32 -5.54 -20.40 -6.02
C GLU A 32 -4.78 -19.09 -6.16
N PHE A 33 -3.45 -19.14 -6.09
CA PHE A 33 -2.63 -17.96 -6.40
C PHE A 33 -1.55 -18.27 -7.42
N ARG A 34 -1.04 -17.22 -8.07
CA ARG A 34 0.16 -17.25 -8.90
C ARG A 34 1.20 -16.30 -8.32
N VAL A 35 2.47 -16.61 -8.54
CA VAL A 35 3.58 -15.76 -8.11
C VAL A 35 4.53 -15.54 -9.26
N ASN A 36 4.92 -14.29 -9.46
CA ASN A 36 6.05 -13.90 -10.29
C ASN A 36 7.19 -13.43 -9.38
N LEU A 37 8.25 -14.23 -9.28
CA LEU A 37 9.44 -13.94 -8.48
C LEU A 37 10.57 -13.45 -9.38
N LYS A 38 10.99 -12.20 -9.19
CA LYS A 38 12.16 -11.59 -9.82
C LYS A 38 13.12 -11.11 -8.74
N LEU A 39 13.63 -12.07 -7.96
CA LEU A 39 14.52 -11.78 -6.85
C LEU A 39 15.83 -11.15 -7.36
N ASP A 40 16.28 -10.11 -6.68
CA ASP A 40 17.65 -9.62 -6.83
C ASP A 40 18.60 -10.63 -6.15
N ASN A 41 19.39 -11.30 -7.00
CA ASN A 41 20.26 -12.39 -6.62
C ASN A 41 21.68 -11.91 -6.27
N SER A 42 21.97 -10.60 -6.36
CA SER A 42 23.35 -10.08 -6.23
C SER A 42 24.03 -10.40 -4.89
N ASN A 43 23.24 -10.69 -3.84
CA ASN A 43 23.71 -11.01 -2.48
C ASN A 43 22.96 -12.20 -1.86
N LEU A 44 22.41 -13.10 -2.67
CA LEU A 44 21.73 -14.30 -2.20
C LEU A 44 22.52 -15.55 -2.62
N SER A 45 22.61 -16.53 -1.73
CA SER A 45 23.17 -17.84 -2.09
C SER A 45 22.28 -18.46 -3.19
N PRO A 46 22.85 -18.89 -4.32
CA PRO A 46 22.09 -19.53 -5.41
C PRO A 46 21.33 -20.79 -4.96
N GLU A 47 21.85 -21.49 -3.96
CA GLU A 47 21.29 -22.73 -3.40
C GLU A 47 20.33 -22.50 -2.23
N ALA A 48 20.06 -21.24 -1.86
CA ALA A 48 19.10 -20.94 -0.81
C ALA A 48 17.67 -21.26 -1.26
N ASP A 49 16.89 -21.87 -0.37
CA ASP A 49 15.50 -22.22 -0.64
C ASP A 49 14.62 -20.97 -0.64
N VAL A 50 13.65 -20.94 -1.55
CA VAL A 50 12.63 -19.91 -1.62
C VAL A 50 11.30 -20.50 -1.15
N TYR A 51 10.66 -19.82 -0.21
CA TYR A 51 9.33 -20.17 0.29
C TYR A 51 8.38 -19.00 0.12
N VAL A 52 7.17 -19.30 -0.32
CA VAL A 52 6.03 -18.37 -0.30
C VAL A 52 5.03 -18.91 0.72
N GLU A 53 4.64 -18.09 1.68
CA GLU A 53 3.64 -18.45 2.68
C GLU A 53 2.43 -17.53 2.56
N ALA A 54 1.26 -18.11 2.31
CA ALA A 54 -0.02 -17.45 2.48
C ALA A 54 -0.41 -17.48 3.95
N TYR A 55 -0.99 -16.42 4.49
CA TYR A 55 -1.45 -16.37 5.87
C TYR A 55 -2.63 -15.44 6.07
N HIS A 56 -3.49 -15.82 7.01
CA HIS A 56 -4.54 -14.98 7.56
C HIS A 56 -4.65 -15.26 9.06
N ARG A 57 -4.52 -14.21 9.88
CA ARG A 57 -4.45 -14.27 11.35
C ARG A 57 -3.40 -15.29 11.81
N ASN A 58 -3.85 -16.40 12.40
CA ASN A 58 -3.00 -17.44 12.99
C ASN A 58 -2.87 -18.68 12.08
N THR A 59 -3.47 -18.66 10.89
CA THR A 59 -3.38 -19.74 9.91
C THR A 59 -2.39 -19.37 8.81
N SER A 60 -1.62 -20.34 8.33
CA SER A 60 -0.67 -20.15 7.24
C SER A 60 -0.44 -21.43 6.46
N GLN A 61 -0.22 -21.30 5.16
CA GLN A 61 0.11 -22.40 4.26
C GLN A 61 1.39 -22.04 3.50
N ARG A 62 2.37 -22.93 3.56
CA ARG A 62 3.70 -22.75 2.96
C ARG A 62 3.80 -23.50 1.65
N PHE A 63 4.40 -22.86 0.67
CA PHE A 63 4.69 -23.38 -0.65
C PHE A 63 6.19 -23.27 -0.92
N GLU A 64 6.77 -24.35 -1.45
CA GLU A 64 8.19 -24.42 -1.79
C GLU A 64 8.39 -24.01 -3.25
N PHE A 65 9.26 -23.03 -3.48
CA PHE A 65 9.48 -22.40 -4.78
C PHE A 65 10.87 -22.72 -5.35
N GLY A 66 11.46 -23.84 -4.97
CA GLY A 66 12.81 -24.22 -5.38
C GLY A 66 13.89 -23.33 -4.73
N THR A 67 14.93 -23.00 -5.49
CA THR A 67 16.08 -22.21 -5.00
C THR A 67 16.15 -20.84 -5.66
N VAL A 68 16.99 -19.96 -5.14
CA VAL A 68 17.26 -18.63 -5.72
C VAL A 68 17.74 -18.72 -7.18
N ALA A 69 18.57 -19.72 -7.50
CA ALA A 69 19.07 -19.95 -8.85
C ALA A 69 18.02 -20.54 -9.80
N ALA A 70 17.11 -21.34 -9.26
CA ALA A 70 16.10 -22.07 -10.00
C ALA A 70 14.75 -21.99 -9.27
N PRO A 71 14.08 -20.82 -9.30
CA PRO A 71 12.77 -20.68 -8.71
C PRO A 71 11.77 -21.49 -9.54
N ILE A 72 11.16 -22.50 -8.92
CA ILE A 72 10.20 -23.42 -9.56
C ILE A 72 8.91 -23.38 -8.74
N PRO A 73 7.80 -22.84 -9.27
CA PRO A 73 6.52 -22.89 -8.58
C PRO A 73 6.06 -24.33 -8.41
N PRO A 74 5.39 -24.67 -7.28
CA PRO A 74 4.83 -26.00 -7.10
C PRO A 74 3.64 -26.25 -8.04
N ASP A 75 3.36 -27.52 -8.33
CA ASP A 75 2.28 -27.92 -9.25
C ASP A 75 0.90 -27.46 -8.76
N GLU A 76 0.71 -27.35 -7.44
CA GLU A 76 -0.53 -26.90 -6.82
C GLU A 76 -0.30 -25.69 -5.89
N MET A 77 -1.05 -24.62 -6.12
CA MET A 77 -1.02 -23.37 -5.35
C MET A 77 -2.41 -23.03 -4.79
N LYS A 78 -3.16 -24.06 -4.38
CA LYS A 78 -4.48 -23.93 -3.74
C LYS A 78 -4.35 -23.50 -2.29
N LEU A 79 -5.25 -22.62 -1.85
CA LEU A 79 -5.30 -22.12 -0.48
C LEU A 79 -6.32 -22.92 0.35
N ASP A 80 -6.02 -24.19 0.61
CA ASP A 80 -6.90 -25.13 1.31
C ASP A 80 -6.53 -25.38 2.78
N GLN A 81 -5.43 -24.81 3.26
CA GLN A 81 -4.92 -24.97 4.64
C GLN A 81 -4.91 -23.66 5.44
N ILE A 82 -5.59 -22.62 4.94
CA ILE A 82 -5.72 -21.33 5.63
C ILE A 82 -7.18 -20.92 5.84
N ASP A 83 -7.40 -20.05 6.82
CA ASP A 83 -8.70 -19.41 7.05
C ASP A 83 -8.95 -18.34 5.98
N LEU A 84 -9.90 -18.61 5.09
CA LEU A 84 -10.30 -17.72 4.00
C LEU A 84 -11.43 -16.75 4.39
N SER A 85 -11.77 -16.61 5.68
CA SER A 85 -12.82 -15.68 6.14
C SER A 85 -12.47 -14.18 6.03
N GLY A 86 -11.28 -13.85 5.52
CA GLY A 86 -10.77 -12.49 5.42
C GLY A 86 -9.61 -12.37 4.42
N PRO A 87 -8.99 -11.18 4.32
CA PRO A 87 -7.96 -10.93 3.32
C PRO A 87 -6.73 -11.81 3.57
N THR A 88 -6.32 -12.54 2.54
CA THR A 88 -5.09 -13.35 2.55
C THR A 88 -3.89 -12.46 2.27
N LEU A 89 -2.88 -12.53 3.15
CA LEU A 89 -1.59 -11.89 2.95
C LEU A 89 -0.54 -12.95 2.65
N PHE A 90 0.57 -12.51 2.05
CA PHE A 90 1.67 -13.38 1.70
C PHE A 90 2.99 -12.87 2.28
N ARG A 91 3.92 -13.79 2.48
CA ARG A 91 5.31 -13.49 2.78
C ARG A 91 6.23 -14.39 1.98
N VAL A 92 7.37 -13.85 1.58
CA VAL A 92 8.43 -14.59 0.90
C VAL A 92 9.61 -14.70 1.86
N LYS A 93 10.20 -15.90 1.94
CA LYS A 93 11.37 -16.20 2.75
C LYS A 93 12.43 -16.85 1.88
N VAL A 94 13.67 -16.41 2.02
CA VAL A 94 14.85 -17.05 1.44
C VAL A 94 15.70 -17.60 2.57
N VAL A 95 15.88 -18.91 2.60
CA VAL A 95 16.54 -19.64 3.69
C VAL A 95 17.83 -20.25 3.16
N ASP A 96 18.94 -19.90 3.78
CA ASP A 96 20.23 -20.48 3.44
C ASP A 96 20.29 -21.95 3.88
N ASN A 97 20.57 -22.83 2.94
CA ASN A 97 20.84 -24.26 3.18
C ASN A 97 22.27 -24.65 2.81
N SER A 98 23.12 -23.68 2.47
CA SER A 98 24.49 -23.88 2.03
C SER A 98 25.49 -23.65 3.17
N GLU A 99 25.73 -22.39 3.52
CA GLU A 99 26.77 -22.01 4.50
C GLU A 99 26.22 -21.95 5.93
N HIS A 100 24.99 -21.47 6.08
CA HIS A 100 24.32 -21.30 7.38
C HIS A 100 22.93 -21.94 7.35
N ILE A 101 22.90 -23.29 7.38
CA ILE A 101 21.68 -24.09 7.27
C ILE A 101 20.55 -23.57 8.18
N GLY A 102 19.39 -23.28 7.58
CA GLY A 102 18.19 -22.80 8.26
C GLY A 102 18.17 -21.31 8.57
N ARG A 103 19.20 -20.54 8.17
CA ARG A 103 19.25 -19.10 8.41
C ARG A 103 18.39 -18.36 7.39
N LEU A 104 17.45 -17.54 7.87
CA LEU A 104 16.69 -16.63 7.03
C LEU A 104 17.59 -15.48 6.54
N ILE A 105 17.94 -15.49 5.25
CA ILE A 105 18.85 -14.52 4.63
C ILE A 105 18.13 -13.40 3.87
N ALA A 106 16.88 -13.62 3.43
CA ALA A 106 16.03 -12.55 2.93
C ALA A 106 14.54 -12.79 3.21
N SER A 107 13.76 -11.72 3.28
CA SER A 107 12.30 -11.83 3.42
C SER A 107 11.54 -10.59 2.95
N ALA A 108 10.30 -10.81 2.53
CA ALA A 108 9.24 -9.80 2.47
C ALA A 108 8.01 -10.33 3.22
N GLU A 109 7.29 -9.45 3.91
CA GLU A 109 6.08 -9.80 4.67
C GLU A 109 4.95 -8.82 4.35
N GLY A 110 3.69 -9.24 4.55
CA GLY A 110 2.52 -8.38 4.33
C GLY A 110 2.25 -8.05 2.86
N ILE A 111 2.58 -8.95 1.94
CA ILE A 111 2.32 -8.78 0.51
C ILE A 111 0.83 -9.09 0.26
N SER A 112 0.08 -8.11 -0.21
CA SER A 112 -1.30 -8.33 -0.66
C SER A 112 -1.30 -8.87 -2.10
N PRO A 113 -2.12 -9.88 -2.42
CA PRO A 113 -2.28 -10.33 -3.80
C PRO A 113 -2.99 -9.26 -4.65
N ARG A 114 -2.66 -9.21 -5.94
CA ARG A 114 -3.36 -8.43 -6.97
C ARG A 114 -4.55 -9.25 -7.49
N ALA A 115 -5.69 -8.60 -7.76
CA ALA A 115 -6.70 -9.21 -8.63
C ALA A 115 -6.23 -9.14 -10.10
N GLU A 116 -6.68 -10.06 -10.97
CA GLU A 116 -6.33 -10.06 -12.41
C GLU A 116 -6.69 -8.74 -13.14
N GLU A 117 -7.53 -7.87 -12.55
CA GLU A 117 -7.87 -6.54 -13.08
C GLU A 117 -7.01 -5.37 -12.51
N ASP A 118 -6.11 -5.63 -11.56
CA ASP A 118 -5.48 -4.60 -10.72
C ASP A 118 -4.09 -4.12 -11.18
N GLU A 119 -3.75 -4.21 -12.48
CA GLU A 119 -2.56 -3.51 -12.99
C GLU A 119 -2.66 -1.96 -12.85
N LYS A 120 -3.84 -1.44 -12.47
CA LYS A 120 -4.14 0.00 -12.36
C LYS A 120 -4.61 0.51 -10.99
N ASN A 121 -4.75 -0.34 -9.96
CA ASN A 121 -5.43 0.02 -8.71
C ASN A 121 -4.55 -0.06 -7.47
N GLU A 122 -3.23 0.08 -7.59
CA GLU A 122 -2.43 0.26 -6.39
C GLU A 122 -2.75 1.62 -5.76
N SER A 123 -3.24 1.60 -4.51
CA SER A 123 -3.52 2.82 -3.77
C SER A 123 -2.27 3.72 -3.72
N LEU A 124 -2.45 4.98 -4.12
CA LEU A 124 -1.42 6.03 -4.06
C LEU A 124 -1.07 6.42 -2.62
N MET A 125 -1.87 5.98 -1.65
CA MET A 125 -1.75 6.29 -0.24
C MET A 125 -1.83 5.04 0.62
N ILE A 126 -1.08 5.03 1.72
CA ILE A 126 -1.20 4.00 2.77
C ILE A 126 -2.12 4.51 3.87
N PHE A 127 -3.09 3.69 4.28
CA PHE A 127 -3.84 3.94 5.52
C PHE A 127 -3.11 3.32 6.72
N ARG A 128 -2.96 4.08 7.80
CA ARG A 128 -2.41 3.60 9.08
C ARG A 128 -3.29 4.01 10.24
N SER A 129 -3.66 3.05 11.08
CA SER A 129 -4.17 3.35 12.43
C SER A 129 -2.98 3.77 13.29
N ALA A 130 -2.89 5.06 13.57
CA ALA A 130 -1.79 5.64 14.33
C ALA A 130 -2.02 5.44 15.84
N PRO A 131 -0.96 5.30 16.64
CA PRO A 131 -1.06 5.34 18.10
C PRO A 131 -1.80 6.59 18.58
N ASP A 132 -2.30 6.57 19.82
CA ASP A 132 -3.04 7.69 20.41
C ASP A 132 -2.33 9.04 20.18
N MET A 133 -2.95 9.89 19.34
CA MET A 133 -2.46 11.22 18.98
C MET A 133 -3.15 12.32 19.82
N GLY A 134 -3.74 11.97 20.97
CA GLY A 134 -4.52 12.88 21.80
C GLY A 134 -5.81 13.28 21.07
N ASN A 135 -6.03 14.60 20.92
CA ASN A 135 -7.20 15.14 20.23
C ASN A 135 -6.98 15.37 18.73
N LEU A 136 -5.76 15.10 18.20
CA LEU A 136 -5.52 15.14 16.76
C LEU A 136 -6.18 13.92 16.12
N THR A 137 -7.12 14.14 15.20
CA THR A 137 -7.95 13.07 14.64
C THR A 137 -7.24 12.32 13.52
N TRP A 138 -6.51 13.02 12.66
CA TRP A 138 -5.72 12.45 11.59
C TRP A 138 -4.55 13.37 11.22
N LYS A 139 -3.60 12.85 10.44
CA LYS A 139 -2.53 13.62 9.78
C LYS A 139 -1.97 12.86 8.57
N MET A 140 -1.34 13.58 7.65
CA MET A 140 -0.43 12.97 6.68
C MET A 140 0.96 12.77 7.29
N ALA A 141 1.62 11.68 6.89
CA ALA A 141 3.05 11.46 7.09
C ALA A 141 3.68 11.12 5.74
N PHE A 142 4.78 11.80 5.43
CA PHE A 142 5.52 11.60 4.18
C PHE A 142 6.74 10.75 4.51
N GLU A 143 6.67 9.47 4.17
CA GLU A 143 7.73 8.48 4.34
C GLU A 143 8.35 8.19 2.97
N ASP A 144 9.52 7.55 2.94
CA ASP A 144 10.31 7.36 1.70
C ASP A 144 9.56 6.59 0.59
N GLU A 145 8.61 5.72 0.93
CA GLU A 145 7.92 4.87 -0.05
C GLU A 145 6.60 5.43 -0.59
N LYS A 146 5.71 5.96 0.27
CA LYS A 146 4.38 6.49 -0.09
C LYS A 146 3.87 7.44 1.01
N PRO A 147 2.95 8.37 0.70
CA PRO A 147 2.28 9.15 1.73
C PRO A 147 1.35 8.26 2.55
N VAL A 148 1.36 8.49 3.87
CA VAL A 148 0.62 7.70 4.85
C VAL A 148 -0.43 8.57 5.54
N LEU A 149 -1.71 8.24 5.35
CA LEU A 149 -2.81 8.80 6.11
C LEU A 149 -2.90 8.08 7.46
N CYS A 150 -2.51 8.80 8.50
CA CYS A 150 -2.57 8.35 9.88
C CYS A 150 -3.89 8.79 10.50
N ILE A 151 -4.76 7.84 10.87
CA ILE A 151 -5.98 8.12 11.65
C ILE A 151 -5.78 7.66 13.09
N ASN A 152 -6.13 8.50 14.06
CA ASN A 152 -5.95 8.24 15.48
C ASN A 152 -6.68 6.97 15.92
N SER A 153 -5.97 6.05 16.59
CA SER A 153 -6.54 4.79 17.09
C SER A 153 -7.71 4.94 18.06
N ARG A 154 -7.91 6.13 18.63
CA ARG A 154 -9.09 6.44 19.45
C ARG A 154 -10.39 6.55 18.67
N ILE A 155 -10.33 6.67 17.34
CA ILE A 155 -11.51 6.67 16.47
C ILE A 155 -11.93 5.21 16.21
N PRO A 156 -13.15 4.80 16.62
CA PRO A 156 -13.62 3.44 16.42
C PRO A 156 -13.70 3.08 14.94
N GLU A 157 -13.21 1.90 14.58
CA GLU A 157 -13.27 1.36 13.21
C GLU A 157 -12.72 2.33 12.15
N ALA A 158 -11.66 3.09 12.48
CA ALA A 158 -11.11 4.16 11.64
C ALA A 158 -10.98 3.83 10.14
N LYS A 159 -10.57 2.60 9.80
CA LYS A 159 -10.49 2.16 8.40
C LYS A 159 -11.86 2.06 7.75
N SER A 160 -12.82 1.40 8.41
CA SER A 160 -14.20 1.27 7.93
C SER A 160 -14.88 2.63 7.82
N GLN A 161 -14.62 3.53 8.78
CA GLN A 161 -15.10 4.91 8.72
C GLN A 161 -14.56 5.62 7.48
N LEU A 162 -13.25 5.58 7.21
CA LEU A 162 -12.69 6.21 6.02
C LEU A 162 -13.26 5.63 4.71
N LEU A 163 -13.48 4.31 4.64
CA LEU A 163 -13.92 3.64 3.41
C LEU A 163 -15.43 3.69 3.17
N GLY A 164 -16.25 3.89 4.21
CA GLY A 164 -17.70 3.78 4.10
C GLY A 164 -18.50 4.92 4.73
N ASN A 165 -17.86 5.88 5.40
CA ASN A 165 -18.55 7.02 6.00
C ASN A 165 -18.35 8.30 5.17
N PRO A 166 -19.41 8.85 4.54
CA PRO A 166 -19.34 10.09 3.77
C PRO A 166 -18.77 11.28 4.56
N PHE A 167 -19.01 11.36 5.87
CA PHE A 167 -18.42 12.41 6.72
C PHE A 167 -16.90 12.34 6.72
N PHE A 168 -16.33 11.14 6.85
CA PHE A 168 -14.88 10.95 6.85
C PHE A 168 -14.31 11.21 5.46
N GLN A 169 -14.95 10.69 4.42
CA GLN A 169 -14.47 10.84 3.04
C GLN A 169 -14.44 12.30 2.62
N ALA A 170 -15.55 13.02 2.78
CA ALA A 170 -15.67 14.40 2.34
C ALA A 170 -14.76 15.37 3.11
N LEU A 171 -14.48 15.10 4.39
CA LEU A 171 -13.65 15.97 5.23
C LEU A 171 -12.16 15.63 5.21
N ILE A 172 -11.80 14.36 4.97
CA ILE A 172 -10.41 13.89 5.02
C ILE A 172 -9.79 13.80 3.63
N LEU A 173 -10.47 13.19 2.64
CA LEU A 173 -9.82 12.86 1.36
C LEU A 173 -9.41 14.11 0.56
N PRO A 174 -10.25 15.16 0.41
CA PRO A 174 -9.84 16.38 -0.28
C PRO A 174 -8.68 17.10 0.42
N ALA A 175 -8.68 17.09 1.75
CA ALA A 175 -7.64 17.72 2.55
C ALA A 175 -6.31 16.95 2.46
N ALA A 176 -6.36 15.63 2.57
CA ALA A 176 -5.21 14.76 2.41
C ALA A 176 -4.61 14.87 1.00
N PHE A 177 -5.44 14.90 -0.05
CA PHE A 177 -4.98 15.09 -1.43
C PHE A 177 -4.27 16.44 -1.59
N ARG A 178 -4.86 17.52 -1.07
CA ARG A 178 -4.23 18.85 -1.04
C ARG A 178 -2.87 18.84 -0.34
N GLU A 179 -2.78 18.24 0.84
CA GLU A 179 -1.52 18.17 1.60
C GLU A 179 -0.43 17.41 0.84
N VAL A 180 -0.80 16.33 0.14
CA VAL A 180 0.15 15.57 -0.68
C VAL A 180 0.66 16.40 -1.85
N LEU A 181 -0.23 17.06 -2.60
CA LEU A 181 0.20 17.90 -3.73
C LEU A 181 1.05 19.08 -3.29
N LEU A 182 0.70 19.72 -2.16
CA LEU A 182 1.55 20.77 -1.58
C LEU A 182 2.93 20.25 -1.22
N PHE A 183 3.01 19.06 -0.61
CA PHE A 183 4.30 18.46 -0.29
C PHE A 183 5.12 18.14 -1.55
N VAL A 184 4.48 17.64 -2.62
CA VAL A 184 5.18 17.32 -3.87
C VAL A 184 5.67 18.59 -4.56
N CYS A 185 4.81 19.61 -4.72
CA CYS A 185 5.14 20.80 -5.49
C CYS A 185 6.09 21.80 -4.79
N ILE A 186 6.29 21.69 -3.46
CA ILE A 186 7.17 22.61 -2.71
C ILE A 186 8.57 22.02 -2.49
N ASN A 187 8.74 20.71 -2.69
CA ASN A 187 10.01 20.04 -2.47
C ASN A 187 10.76 19.84 -3.80
N ASP A 188 11.55 20.83 -4.20
CA ASP A 188 12.35 20.85 -5.43
C ASP A 188 13.43 19.74 -5.53
N GLU A 189 13.68 19.02 -4.44
CA GLU A 189 14.62 17.89 -4.39
C GLU A 189 13.99 16.56 -4.82
N LEU A 190 12.69 16.52 -5.11
CA LEU A 190 11.98 15.30 -5.47
C LEU A 190 12.09 15.04 -6.97
N ASP A 191 12.41 13.79 -7.32
CA ASP A 191 12.44 13.34 -8.71
C ASP A 191 11.00 13.35 -9.27
N GLU A 192 10.76 14.17 -10.29
CA GLU A 192 9.45 14.29 -10.94
C GLU A 192 9.13 13.12 -11.88
N GLU A 193 10.14 12.33 -12.26
CA GLU A 193 10.00 11.24 -13.22
C GLU A 193 9.76 9.90 -12.51
N GLU A 194 10.37 9.69 -11.34
CA GLU A 194 10.31 8.43 -10.58
C GLU A 194 9.76 8.59 -9.15
N GLY A 195 9.22 7.50 -8.60
CA GLY A 195 8.71 7.46 -7.22
C GLY A 195 7.23 7.79 -7.07
N TRP A 196 6.77 7.81 -5.81
CA TRP A 196 5.35 8.00 -5.51
C TRP A 196 4.88 9.43 -5.85
N GLN A 197 5.78 10.40 -5.80
CA GLN A 197 5.53 11.80 -6.15
C GLN A 197 5.06 11.93 -7.59
N ALA A 198 5.81 11.32 -8.52
CA ALA A 198 5.48 11.25 -9.93
C ALA A 198 4.11 10.57 -10.17
N ASP A 199 3.76 9.54 -9.37
CA ASP A 199 2.43 8.91 -9.44
C ASP A 199 1.31 9.87 -9.03
N TRP A 200 1.52 10.70 -8.00
CA TRP A 200 0.56 11.70 -7.55
C TRP A 200 0.39 12.84 -8.55
N LEU A 201 1.47 13.32 -9.19
CA LEU A 201 1.37 14.31 -10.27
C LEU A 201 0.67 13.73 -11.50
N ARG A 202 1.00 12.50 -11.91
CA ARG A 202 0.27 11.79 -12.98
C ARG A 202 -1.20 11.62 -12.66
N PHE A 203 -1.57 11.37 -11.41
CA PHE A 203 -2.95 11.28 -10.99
C PHE A 203 -3.65 12.64 -11.00
N ALA A 204 -3.00 13.68 -10.47
CA ALA A 204 -3.50 15.04 -10.49
C ALA A 204 -3.76 15.54 -11.92
N ASN A 205 -2.82 15.35 -12.85
CA ASN A 205 -2.97 15.75 -14.26
C ASN A 205 -4.10 14.99 -14.99
N LYS A 206 -4.53 13.81 -14.54
CA LYS A 206 -5.71 13.11 -15.08
C LYS A 206 -7.05 13.67 -14.58
N ILE A 207 -7.02 14.45 -13.52
CA ILE A 207 -8.19 15.06 -12.89
C ILE A 207 -8.26 16.54 -13.24
N ALA A 208 -7.11 17.20 -13.30
CA ALA A 208 -6.97 18.62 -13.49
C ALA A 208 -7.63 19.08 -14.81
N PRO A 209 -8.24 20.27 -14.83
CA PRO A 209 -8.68 20.91 -16.07
C PRO A 209 -7.51 21.24 -17.00
N GLU A 210 -6.37 21.63 -16.41
CA GLU A 210 -5.13 21.98 -17.09
C GLU A 210 -3.94 21.26 -16.45
N GLU A 211 -2.88 21.01 -17.22
CA GLU A 211 -1.64 20.41 -16.71
C GLU A 211 -1.02 21.28 -15.62
N GLN A 212 -0.19 20.68 -14.76
CA GLN A 212 0.57 21.40 -13.76
C GLN A 212 1.32 22.58 -14.40
N PRO A 213 1.19 23.80 -13.84
CA PRO A 213 1.91 24.96 -14.37
C PRO A 213 3.42 24.80 -14.18
N ASP A 214 4.18 25.13 -15.22
CA ASP A 214 5.63 25.33 -15.18
C ASP A 214 5.94 26.73 -14.60
N ASP A 215 5.65 26.90 -13.31
CA ASP A 215 5.81 28.16 -12.58
C ASP A 215 6.14 27.89 -11.09
N GLU A 216 7.07 28.67 -10.52
CA GLU A 216 7.49 28.58 -9.12
C GLU A 216 6.68 29.48 -8.18
N ASP A 217 5.77 30.33 -8.70
CA ASP A 217 4.93 31.21 -7.87
C ASP A 217 3.99 30.37 -6.99
N PRO A 218 4.12 30.44 -5.66
CA PRO A 218 3.28 29.67 -4.75
C PRO A 218 1.79 29.93 -4.92
N HIS A 219 1.40 31.12 -5.38
CA HIS A 219 -0.01 31.45 -5.61
C HIS A 219 -0.58 30.71 -6.82
N ILE A 220 0.22 30.56 -7.88
CA ILE A 220 -0.15 29.83 -9.10
C ILE A 220 -0.25 28.33 -8.79
N ILE A 221 0.76 27.77 -8.11
CA ILE A 221 0.78 26.37 -7.69
C ILE A 221 -0.41 26.05 -6.78
N VAL A 222 -0.66 26.86 -5.75
CA VAL A 222 -1.79 26.66 -4.83
C VAL A 222 -3.12 26.80 -5.57
N GLY A 223 -3.22 27.72 -6.53
CA GLY A 223 -4.37 27.87 -7.42
C GLY A 223 -4.68 26.57 -8.17
N TRP A 224 -3.68 26.01 -8.86
CA TRP A 224 -3.81 24.74 -9.57
C TRP A 224 -4.21 23.59 -8.62
N ILE A 225 -3.56 23.45 -7.46
CA ILE A 225 -3.92 22.42 -6.46
C ILE A 225 -5.39 22.56 -6.02
N ASN A 226 -5.89 23.79 -5.83
CA ASN A 226 -7.30 24.00 -5.49
C ASN A 226 -8.25 23.48 -6.57
N GLU A 227 -7.93 23.72 -7.84
CA GLU A 227 -8.73 23.28 -8.97
C GLU A 227 -8.73 21.75 -9.10
N VAL A 228 -7.56 21.10 -8.98
CA VAL A 228 -7.46 19.64 -8.98
C VAL A 228 -8.31 19.01 -7.86
N VAL A 229 -8.23 19.56 -6.65
CA VAL A 229 -8.99 19.06 -5.50
C VAL A 229 -10.49 19.31 -5.67
N ALA A 230 -10.89 20.43 -6.28
CA ALA A 230 -12.28 20.71 -6.60
C ALA A 230 -12.82 19.69 -7.61
N GLU A 231 -12.09 19.42 -8.70
CA GLU A 231 -12.48 18.44 -9.71
C GLU A 231 -12.52 17.01 -9.16
N PHE A 232 -11.57 16.65 -8.30
CA PHE A 232 -11.61 15.37 -7.56
C PHE A 232 -12.90 15.27 -6.72
N SER A 233 -13.21 16.33 -5.98
CA SER A 233 -14.39 16.34 -5.10
C SER A 233 -15.70 16.26 -5.88
N ASN A 234 -15.76 16.93 -7.04
CA ASN A 234 -16.88 16.89 -7.98
C ASN A 234 -17.06 15.49 -8.58
N ARG A 235 -15.98 14.89 -9.11
CA ARG A 235 -15.99 13.55 -9.73
C ARG A 235 -16.45 12.46 -8.76
N HIS A 236 -16.21 12.64 -7.47
CA HIS A 236 -16.60 11.70 -6.42
C HIS A 236 -17.86 12.12 -5.63
N HIS A 237 -18.55 13.19 -6.04
CA HIS A 237 -19.78 13.67 -5.42
C HIS A 237 -19.69 13.83 -3.88
N LEU A 238 -18.51 14.25 -3.38
CA LEU A 238 -18.23 14.20 -1.94
C LEU A 238 -19.17 15.07 -1.11
N CYS A 239 -19.49 16.27 -1.62
CA CYS A 239 -20.42 17.19 -0.95
C CYS A 239 -21.85 16.64 -0.98
N ASP A 240 -22.30 16.09 -2.11
CA ASP A 240 -23.64 15.53 -2.25
C ASP A 240 -23.85 14.36 -1.28
N HIS A 241 -22.89 13.43 -1.23
CA HIS A 241 -22.92 12.31 -0.28
C HIS A 241 -22.90 12.78 1.18
N LEU A 242 -22.14 13.83 1.49
CA LEU A 242 -22.13 14.43 2.83
C LEU A 242 -23.52 14.98 3.20
N ILE A 243 -24.13 15.77 2.30
CA ILE A 243 -25.46 16.36 2.52
C ILE A 243 -26.51 15.27 2.72
N SER A 244 -26.58 14.28 1.82
CA SER A 244 -27.54 13.17 1.95
C SER A 244 -27.41 12.46 3.30
N ARG A 245 -26.16 12.23 3.75
CA ARG A 245 -25.90 11.59 5.05
C ARG A 245 -26.34 12.46 6.23
N MET A 246 -26.20 13.78 6.13
CA MET A 246 -26.67 14.72 7.17
C MET A 246 -28.19 14.77 7.25
N GLU A 247 -28.88 14.72 6.10
CA GLU A 247 -30.34 14.70 6.03
C GLU A 247 -30.91 13.42 6.66
N GLU A 248 -30.32 12.26 6.35
CA GLU A 248 -30.69 10.97 6.96
C GLU A 248 -30.61 11.01 8.49
N GLN A 249 -29.56 11.60 9.05
CA GLN A 249 -29.38 11.72 10.50
C GLN A 249 -30.31 12.75 11.16
N SER A 250 -30.80 13.73 10.40
CA SER A 250 -31.69 14.78 10.91
C SER A 250 -33.15 14.33 10.99
N HIS A 251 -33.51 13.24 10.29
CA HIS A 251 -34.86 12.70 10.22
C HIS A 251 -35.04 11.37 10.99
N GLY A 252 -34.01 10.88 11.68
CA GLY A 252 -34.03 9.69 12.53
C GLY A 252 -33.90 10.04 14.01
#